data_AF-A0A0G1J280-F1
#
_entry.id   AF-A0A0G1J280-F1
#
_cell.length_a   1.000
_cell.length_b   1.000
_cell.length_c   1.000
_cell.angle_alpha   90.00
_cell.angle_beta   90.00
_cell.angle_gamma   90.00
#
_symmetry.space_group_name_H-M   'P 1'
#
loop_
_entity.id
_entity.type
_entity.pdbx_description
1 polymer ?
#
loop_
_entity_poly.entity_id
_entity_poly.type
_entity_poly.pdbx_seq_one_letter_code
_entity_poly.pdbx_strand_id
1 'polypeptide(L)'
;NDDLNTAKGLAVLWEMLKSNLPSNDKYDLVLYFDEVFGLGLKEASSAKLEIPVEVLNLVEEREELRKEGKWQEADNLRMKIEKFGFRVEDVADGPKVKAAR
;
A
#
# COMPACT_ATOMS: atom_id res chain seq x y z
N ASN A 1 -10.97 7.59 -37.90
CA ASN A 1 -12.09 7.31 -36.97
C ASN A 1 -11.55 6.30 -35.99
N ASP A 2 -10.75 6.77 -35.03
CA ASP A 2 -10.12 5.86 -34.06
C ASP A 2 -11.16 5.61 -32.97
N ASP A 3 -11.71 4.40 -32.98
CA ASP A 3 -12.24 3.75 -31.78
C ASP A 3 -11.32 4.11 -30.62
N LEU A 4 -11.85 4.78 -29.59
CA LEU A 4 -11.09 5.24 -28.43
C LEU A 4 -10.17 4.10 -27.94
N ASN A 5 -8.89 4.18 -28.30
CA ASN A 5 -7.89 3.11 -28.14
C ASN A 5 -7.47 2.96 -26.66
N THR A 6 -8.43 2.93 -25.74
CA THR A 6 -8.24 2.98 -24.28
C THR A 6 -7.38 1.82 -23.79
N ALA A 7 -7.50 0.63 -24.37
CA ALA A 7 -6.64 -0.52 -24.05
C ALA A 7 -5.16 -0.24 -24.32
N LYS A 8 -4.82 0.43 -25.43
CA LYS A 8 -3.44 0.85 -25.72
C LYS A 8 -3.00 1.97 -24.78
N GLY A 9 -3.89 2.92 -24.49
CA GLY A 9 -3.61 3.97 -23.50
C GLY A 9 -3.28 3.41 -22.12
N LEU A 10 -4.00 2.38 -21.68
CA LEU A 10 -3.73 1.69 -20.41
C LEU A 10 -2.38 0.96 -20.44
N ALA A 11 -2.02 0.34 -21.57
CA ALA A 11 -0.71 -0.28 -21.72
C ALA A 11 0.43 0.75 -21.58
N VAL A 12 0.27 1.93 -22.20
CA VAL A 12 1.24 3.04 -22.06
C VAL A 12 1.32 3.53 -20.62
N LEU A 13 0.20 3.66 -19.92
CA LEU A 13 0.19 4.01 -18.49
C LEU A 13 1.01 3.00 -17.67
N TRP A 14 0.85 1.70 -17.93
CA TRP A 14 1.60 0.63 -17.27
C TRP A 14 3.10 0.67 -17.56
N GLU A 15 3.50 0.97 -18.79
CA GLU A 15 4.91 1.13 -19.15
C GLU A 15 5.52 2.36 -18.47
N MET A 16 4.78 3.48 -18.44
CA MET A 16 5.18 4.71 -17.75
C MET A 16 5.42 4.46 -16.25
N LEU A 17 4.51 3.74 -15.58
CA LEU A 17 4.65 3.37 -14.17
C LEU A 17 5.91 2.53 -13.87
N LYS A 18 6.33 1.68 -14.82
CA LYS A 18 7.54 0.84 -14.70
C LYS A 18 8.85 1.55 -15.07
N SER A 19 8.77 2.72 -15.70
CA SER A 19 9.94 3.48 -16.12
C SER A 19 10.75 4.03 -14.95
N ASN A 20 11.92 4.63 -15.21
CA ASN A 20 12.75 5.28 -14.18
C ASN A 20 12.36 6.74 -13.91
N LEU A 21 11.15 7.17 -14.26
CA LEU A 21 10.67 8.51 -13.93
C LEU A 21 10.62 8.73 -12.40
N PRO A 22 10.88 9.96 -11.92
CA PRO A 22 10.68 10.32 -10.53
C PRO A 22 9.26 10.01 -10.05
N SER A 23 9.11 9.60 -8.79
CA SER A 23 7.83 9.19 -8.23
C SER A 23 6.75 10.29 -8.30
N ASN A 24 7.13 11.55 -8.15
CA ASN A 24 6.22 12.70 -8.25
C ASN A 24 5.71 12.86 -9.69
N ASP A 25 6.60 12.82 -10.68
CA ASP A 25 6.23 12.94 -12.09
C ASP A 25 5.32 11.79 -12.53
N LYS A 26 5.58 10.56 -12.05
CA LYS A 26 4.67 9.42 -12.28
C LYS A 26 3.29 9.67 -11.70
N TYR A 27 3.22 10.20 -10.48
CA TYR A 27 1.95 10.49 -9.82
C TYR A 27 1.15 11.55 -10.60
N ASP A 28 1.78 12.65 -11.00
CA ASP A 28 1.13 13.71 -11.78
C ASP A 28 0.63 13.18 -13.13
N LEU A 29 1.44 12.36 -13.81
CA LEU A 29 1.04 11.70 -15.04
C LEU A 29 -0.14 10.75 -14.82
N VAL A 30 -0.13 9.92 -13.78
CA VAL A 30 -1.25 9.02 -13.45
C VAL A 30 -2.55 9.82 -13.27
N LEU A 31 -2.50 10.95 -12.57
CA LEU A 31 -3.67 11.81 -12.39
C LEU A 31 -4.15 12.42 -13.72
N TYR A 32 -3.22 12.83 -14.59
CA TYR A 32 -3.57 13.32 -15.92
C TYR A 32 -4.22 12.24 -16.80
N PHE A 33 -3.72 11.00 -16.74
CA PHE A 33 -4.36 9.86 -17.42
C PHE A 33 -5.75 9.56 -16.83
N ASP A 34 -5.93 9.76 -15.53
CA ASP A 34 -7.21 9.54 -14.84
C ASP A 34 -8.30 10.53 -15.28
N GLU A 35 -7.95 11.74 -15.73
CA GLU A 35 -8.91 12.68 -16.34
C GLU A 35 -9.56 12.10 -17.62
N VAL A 36 -8.84 11.24 -18.33
CA VAL A 36 -9.31 10.58 -19.56
C VAL A 36 -10.00 9.25 -19.26
N PHE A 37 -9.47 8.46 -18.32
CA PHE A 37 -10.01 7.14 -17.99
C PHE A 37 -11.12 7.15 -16.94
N GLY A 38 -11.21 8.18 -16.11
CA GLY A 38 -12.24 8.33 -15.09
C GLY A 38 -12.23 7.22 -14.03
N LEU A 39 -11.05 6.72 -13.64
CA LEU A 39 -10.90 5.60 -12.71
C LEU A 39 -10.95 6.04 -11.24
N GLY A 40 -10.89 7.35 -10.95
CA GLY A 40 -10.94 7.88 -9.58
C GLY A 40 -9.69 7.56 -8.77
N LEU A 41 -8.52 7.58 -9.42
CA LEU A 41 -7.23 7.26 -8.82
C LEU A 41 -6.79 8.32 -7.81
N LYS A 42 -7.24 9.56 -8.00
CA LYS A 42 -7.04 10.65 -7.03
C LYS A 42 -7.66 10.30 -5.68
N GLU A 43 -8.89 9.79 -5.70
CA GLU A 43 -9.64 9.38 -4.52
C GLU A 43 -9.17 8.02 -3.98
N ALA A 44 -8.65 7.13 -4.84
CA ALA A 44 -8.12 5.84 -4.43
C ALA A 44 -6.94 5.92 -3.43
N SER A 45 -6.20 7.04 -3.44
CA SER A 45 -5.12 7.31 -2.47
C SER A 45 -5.63 7.48 -1.03
N SER A 46 -6.93 7.72 -0.86
CA SER A 46 -7.56 8.10 0.41
C SER A 46 -8.22 6.94 1.16
N ALA A 47 -7.96 5.70 0.76
CA ALA A 47 -8.21 4.55 1.63
C ALA A 47 -7.26 4.60 2.84
N LYS A 48 -7.52 5.54 3.76
CA LYS A 48 -7.01 5.51 5.11
C LYS A 48 -7.44 4.16 5.65
N LEU A 49 -6.47 3.29 5.78
CA LEU A 49 -6.66 2.03 6.47
C LEU A 49 -7.08 2.42 7.88
N GLU A 50 -8.36 2.26 8.21
CA GLU A 50 -8.86 2.45 9.57
C GLU A 50 -8.31 1.31 10.40
N ILE A 51 -7.06 1.44 10.82
CA ILE A 51 -6.39 0.48 11.69
C ILE A 51 -6.93 0.73 13.09
N PRO A 52 -7.60 -0.25 13.72
CA PRO A 52 -8.03 -0.13 15.10
C PRO A 52 -6.83 0.14 16.02
N VAL A 53 -7.03 0.95 17.06
CA VAL A 53 -5.98 1.25 18.05
C VAL A 53 -5.39 -0.02 18.67
N GLU A 54 -6.21 -1.05 18.83
CA GLU A 54 -5.78 -2.38 19.28
C GLU A 54 -4.69 -2.99 18.38
N VAL A 55 -4.83 -2.86 17.06
CA VAL A 55 -3.84 -3.38 16.10
C VAL A 55 -2.56 -2.55 16.13
N LEU A 56 -2.66 -1.23 16.29
CA LEU A 56 -1.48 -0.36 16.46
C LEU A 56 -0.68 -0.75 17.70
N ASN A 57 -1.35 -0.96 18.84
CA ASN A 57 -0.70 -1.39 20.07
C ASN A 57 0.01 -2.75 19.90
N LEU A 58 -0.62 -3.71 19.22
CA LEU A 58 -0.01 -5.03 18.94
C LEU A 58 1.23 -4.91 18.04
N VAL A 59 1.24 -3.94 17.12
CA VAL A 59 2.39 -3.69 16.23
C VAL A 59 3.55 -3.07 17.00
N GLU A 60 3.26 -2.11 17.88
CA GLU A 60 4.28 -1.49 18.75
C GLU A 60 4.88 -2.52 19.72
N GLU A 61 4.04 -3.32 20.38
CA GLU A 61 4.49 -4.39 21.29
C GLU A 61 5.35 -5.43 20.53
N ARG A 62 4.99 -5.76 19.29
CA ARG A 62 5.81 -6.62 18.42
C ARG A 62 7.18 -6.01 18.14
N GLU A 63 7.26 -4.71 17.87
CA GLU A 63 8.53 -4.03 17.61
C GLU A 63 9.42 -4.01 18.85
N GLU A 64 8.86 -3.79 20.04
CA GLU A 64 9.59 -3.88 21.30
C GLU A 64 10.14 -5.30 21.51
N LEU A 65 9.31 -6.33 21.32
CA LEU A 65 9.73 -7.72 21.44
C LEU A 65 10.79 -8.11 20.40
N ARG A 66 10.74 -7.56 19.18
CA ARG A 66 11.82 -7.73 18.18
C ARG A 66 13.12 -7.10 18.66
N LYS A 67 13.08 -5.90 19.25
CA LYS A 67 14.27 -5.22 19.80
C LYS A 67 14.86 -5.99 20.98
N GLU A 68 14.02 -6.63 21.78
CA GLU A 68 14.42 -7.48 22.90
C GLU A 68 14.87 -8.90 22.47
N GLY A 69 14.77 -9.25 21.18
CA GLY A 69 15.15 -10.56 20.66
C GLY A 69 14.16 -11.68 21.01
N LYS A 70 12.94 -11.35 21.42
CA LYS A 70 11.85 -12.28 21.77
C LYS A 70 11.04 -12.66 20.53
N TRP A 71 11.67 -13.37 19.61
CA TRP A 71 11.10 -13.76 18.31
C TRP A 71 9.78 -14.53 18.42
N GLN A 72 9.66 -15.37 19.43
CA GLN A 72 8.51 -16.27 19.63
C GLN A 72 7.25 -15.52 20.09
N GLU A 73 7.43 -14.49 20.93
CA GLU A 73 6.35 -13.61 21.37
C GLU A 73 5.92 -12.65 20.24
N ALA A 74 6.88 -12.14 19.48
CA ALA A 74 6.61 -11.32 18.29
C ALA A 74 5.81 -12.08 17.22
N ASP A 75 6.08 -13.38 17.02
CA ASP A 75 5.32 -14.22 16.09
C ASP A 75 3.88 -14.49 16.58
N ASN A 76 3.70 -14.65 17.89
CA ASN A 76 2.35 -14.74 18.48
C ASN A 76 1.53 -13.47 18.25
N LEU A 77 2.14 -12.29 18.39
CA LEU A 77 1.48 -11.01 18.09
C LEU A 77 1.17 -10.89 16.60
N ARG A 78 2.07 -11.32 15.72
CA ARG A 78 1.82 -11.36 14.28
C ARG A 78 0.57 -12.18 13.95
N MET A 79 0.42 -13.38 14.53
CA MET A 79 -0.77 -14.20 14.33
C MET A 79 -2.05 -13.50 14.84
N LYS A 80 -1.99 -12.76 15.94
CA LYS A 80 -3.13 -11.95 16.42
C LYS A 80 -3.49 -10.87 15.41
N ILE A 81 -2.51 -10.12 14.91
CA ILE A 81 -2.72 -9.06 13.91
C ILE A 81 -3.32 -9.63 12.62
N GLU A 82 -2.85 -10.81 12.18
CA GLU A 82 -3.43 -11.54 11.03
C GLU A 82 -4.88 -11.97 11.30
N LYS A 83 -5.23 -12.40 12.52
CA LYS A 83 -6.63 -12.68 12.90
C LYS A 83 -7.54 -11.46 12.86
N PHE A 84 -7.00 -10.27 13.12
CA PHE A 84 -7.72 -9.01 12.95
C PHE A 84 -7.88 -8.60 11.47
N GLY A 85 -7.34 -9.38 10.53
CA GLY A 85 -7.40 -9.06 9.10
C GLY A 85 -6.36 -8.04 8.67
N PHE A 86 -5.26 -7.89 9.41
CA PHE A 86 -4.15 -7.00 9.07
C PHE A 86 -2.85 -7.78 8.91
N ARG A 87 -1.96 -7.29 8.05
CA ARG A 87 -0.62 -7.82 7.85
C ARG A 87 0.39 -6.71 8.13
N VAL A 88 1.42 -7.03 8.91
CA VAL A 88 2.55 -6.12 9.17
C VAL A 88 3.68 -6.48 8.22
N GLU A 89 4.13 -5.50 7.45
CA GLU A 89 5.34 -5.57 6.62
C GLU A 89 6.46 -4.78 7.31
N ASP A 90 7.58 -5.43 7.57
CA ASP A 90 8.78 -4.77 8.09
C ASP A 90 9.45 -4.00 6.94
N VAL A 91 9.51 -2.67 7.06
CA VAL A 91 10.18 -1.80 6.08
C VAL A 91 11.26 -1.01 6.80
N ALA A 92 12.30 -0.57 6.07
CA ALA A 92 13.40 0.21 6.64
C ALA A 92 12.96 1.51 7.34
N ASP A 93 11.77 2.02 6.98
CA ASP A 93 11.16 3.24 7.54
C ASP A 93 10.19 2.96 8.70
N GLY A 94 10.16 1.70 9.20
CA GLY A 94 9.25 1.24 10.26
C GLY A 94 8.21 0.22 9.77
N PRO A 95 7.45 -0.39 10.70
CA PRO A 95 6.43 -1.38 10.37
C PRO A 95 5.26 -0.75 9.60
N LYS A 96 4.98 -1.24 8.40
CA LYS A 96 3.80 -0.85 7.62
C LYS A 96 2.68 -1.86 7.81
N VAL A 97 1.54 -1.39 8.32
CA VAL A 97 0.34 -2.21 8.45
C VAL A 97 -0.51 -2.09 7.19
N LYS A 98 -0.86 -3.23 6.59
CA LYS A 98 -1.77 -3.33 5.46
C LYS A 98 -2.97 -4.19 5.85
N ALA A 99 -4.12 -3.95 5.23
CA ALA A 99 -5.24 -4.88 5.35
C ALA A 99 -4.85 -6.19 4.64
N ALA A 100 -4.96 -7.32 5.35
CA ALA A 100 -4.84 -8.64 4.76
C ALA A 100 -6.15 -8.91 3.98
N ARG A 101 -6.17 -8.45 2.72
CA ARG A 101 -7.23 -8.78 1.75
C ARG A 101 -7.07 -10.20 1.24
#